data_AF-A0A819M8W2-F1
#
_entry.id   AF-A0A819M8W2-F1
#
_cell.length_a   1.000
_cell.length_b   1.000
_cell.length_c   1.000
_cell.angle_alpha   90.00
_cell.angle_beta   90.00
_cell.angle_gamma   90.00
#
_symmetry.space_group_name_H-M   'P 1'
#
loop_
_entity.id
_entity.type
_entity.pdbx_description
1 polymer ?
#
loop_
_entity_poly.entity_id
_entity_poly.type
_entity_poly.pdbx_seq_one_letter_code
_entity_poly.pdbx_strand_id
1 'polypeptide(L)'
;MFDLWEDILLHFNEQLHQYDRLNTLIKGQASEYANSVHESGHTYAVIHSASQYGPVDQLSENLFGLTQVNRMQEIARLENYDDLTKKLSQIANYILTKNSLRCALNGESDGLTNGMKRLETFLHRLPGLSTNKLQLIRHENAQFYLKNDFQIGRNKLPSKTHFEMPFDVFYSGQCYQGVPYSHEDYPSLSILTKLMFNKFLLREIREIGGAYGGGAYLRGNLFSFFSYRDPHCVETLERFKQCIDYFVNGNFTDKDVDEAKLATFQKLDKPKSPGNQGMTRFLHGIDDEMRQKNRDGIFACKKQNLIDVTQKYLLKKAYAATILGPDNPKFAVDGQFRQVKNSQMPSIEE
;
A
#
# COMPACT_ATOMS: atom_id res chain seq x y z
N MET A 1 -1.75 21.56 22.40
CA MET A 1 -1.87 20.69 21.20
C MET A 1 -2.75 21.35 20.15
N PHE A 2 -4.04 21.61 20.41
CA PHE A 2 -4.91 22.27 19.44
C PHE A 2 -4.40 23.64 19.00
N ASP A 3 -3.76 24.41 19.89
CA ASP A 3 -3.15 25.69 19.50
C ASP A 3 -1.99 25.52 18.51
N LEU A 4 -1.21 24.43 18.61
CA LEU A 4 -0.17 24.11 17.61
C LEU A 4 -0.77 23.68 16.27
N TRP A 5 -1.86 22.91 16.31
CA TRP A 5 -2.58 22.56 15.08
C TRP A 5 -3.19 23.80 14.42
N GLU A 6 -3.72 24.73 15.21
CA GLU A 6 -4.24 25.99 14.70
C GLU A 6 -3.14 26.80 14.02
N ASP A 7 -1.98 26.92 14.66
CA ASP A 7 -0.81 27.58 14.10
C ASP A 7 -0.39 26.95 12.76
N ILE A 8 -0.28 25.63 12.71
CA ILE A 8 0.05 24.89 11.48
C ILE A 8 -1.01 25.12 10.40
N LEU A 9 -2.30 25.02 10.71
CA LEU A 9 -3.36 25.07 9.70
C LEU A 9 -3.62 26.49 9.18
N LEU A 10 -3.50 27.51 10.03
CA LEU A 10 -3.80 28.89 9.68
C LEU A 10 -2.60 29.63 9.08
N HIS A 11 -1.39 29.34 9.56
CA HIS A 11 -0.19 30.10 9.18
C HIS A 11 0.74 29.35 8.21
N PHE A 12 0.35 28.16 7.72
CA PHE A 12 1.14 27.39 6.76
C PHE A 12 1.64 28.22 5.56
N ASN A 13 0.73 28.98 4.93
CA ASN A 13 1.03 29.77 3.74
C ASN A 13 2.08 30.86 4.02
N GLU A 14 2.09 31.43 5.22
CA GLU A 14 3.05 32.47 5.62
C GLU A 14 4.48 31.93 5.74
N GLN A 15 4.61 30.62 6.03
CA GLN A 15 5.91 29.96 6.21
C GLN A 15 6.54 29.48 4.89
N LEU A 16 5.77 29.43 3.78
CA LEU A 16 6.24 28.86 2.51
C LEU A 16 7.41 29.63 1.87
N HIS A 17 7.59 30.90 2.22
CA HIS A 17 8.67 31.73 1.69
C HIS A 17 10.02 31.55 2.42
N GLN A 18 10.10 30.66 3.41
CA GLN A 18 11.37 30.29 4.06
C GLN A 18 12.16 29.31 3.16
N TYR A 19 12.65 29.79 2.02
CA TYR A 19 13.23 28.96 0.96
C TYR A 19 14.44 28.14 1.41
N ASP A 20 15.32 28.68 2.26
CA ASP A 20 16.47 27.92 2.78
C ASP A 20 16.01 26.68 3.56
N ARG A 21 15.04 26.86 4.46
CA ARG A 21 14.46 25.77 5.25
C ARG A 21 13.71 24.79 4.35
N LEU A 22 12.92 25.27 3.41
CA LEU A 22 12.18 24.45 2.45
C LEU A 22 13.14 23.58 1.62
N ASN A 23 14.24 24.17 1.12
CA ASN A 23 15.29 23.46 0.39
C ASN A 23 15.94 22.36 1.24
N THR A 24 16.32 22.67 2.49
CA THR A 24 16.87 21.66 3.42
C THR A 24 15.90 20.49 3.63
N LEU A 25 14.62 20.77 3.86
CA LEU A 25 13.60 19.74 4.06
C LEU A 25 13.38 18.90 2.80
N ILE A 26 13.28 19.52 1.62
CA ILE A 26 13.10 18.82 0.35
C ILE A 26 14.28 17.90 0.06
N LYS A 27 15.52 18.38 0.22
CA LYS A 27 16.73 17.58 -0.02
C LYS A 27 16.84 16.43 0.97
N GLY A 28 16.56 16.66 2.25
CA GLY A 28 16.50 15.61 3.26
C GLY A 28 15.47 14.54 2.90
N GLN A 29 14.24 14.95 2.59
CA GLN A 29 13.18 14.02 2.18
C GLN A 29 13.52 13.26 0.89
N ALA A 30 14.09 13.91 -0.12
CA ALA A 30 14.48 13.24 -1.36
C ALA A 30 15.55 12.16 -1.11
N SER A 31 16.52 12.45 -0.25
CA SER A 31 17.53 11.48 0.18
C SER A 31 16.91 10.32 0.97
N GLU A 32 16.01 10.59 1.91
CA GLU A 32 15.26 9.55 2.64
C GLU A 32 14.46 8.65 1.68
N TYR A 33 13.77 9.23 0.69
CA TYR A 33 13.05 8.48 -0.33
C TYR A 33 13.97 7.59 -1.15
N ALA A 34 15.12 8.09 -1.62
CA ALA A 34 16.08 7.29 -2.36
C ALA A 34 16.59 6.09 -1.55
N ASN A 35 16.99 6.33 -0.29
CA ASN A 35 17.47 5.28 0.61
C ASN A 35 16.39 4.24 0.91
N SER A 36 15.14 4.67 1.05
CA SER A 36 14.02 3.76 1.33
C SER A 36 13.77 2.74 0.21
N VAL A 37 14.17 3.02 -1.04
CA VAL A 37 14.06 2.06 -2.15
C VAL A 37 14.95 0.84 -1.89
N HIS A 38 16.17 1.06 -1.39
CA HIS A 38 17.05 -0.03 -1.01
C HIS A 38 16.54 -0.75 0.24
N GLU A 39 16.06 -0.03 1.26
CA GLU A 39 15.58 -0.65 2.50
C GLU A 39 14.30 -1.47 2.31
N SER A 40 13.38 -1.00 1.45
CA SER A 40 12.01 -1.51 1.30
C SER A 40 11.62 -1.77 -0.16
N GLY A 41 12.57 -2.15 -1.03
CA GLY A 41 12.35 -2.30 -2.47
C GLY A 41 11.19 -3.22 -2.85
N HIS A 42 10.91 -4.27 -2.06
CA HIS A 42 9.77 -5.16 -2.27
C HIS A 42 8.42 -4.45 -2.16
N THR A 43 8.31 -3.42 -1.29
CA THR A 43 7.11 -2.61 -1.15
C THR A 43 6.90 -1.74 -2.39
N TYR A 44 7.97 -1.11 -2.89
CA TYR A 44 7.94 -0.37 -4.16
C TYR A 44 7.57 -1.27 -5.35
N ALA A 45 8.14 -2.48 -5.42
CA ALA A 45 7.79 -3.48 -6.43
C ALA A 45 6.30 -3.82 -6.41
N VAL A 46 5.72 -4.03 -5.22
CA VAL A 46 4.29 -4.33 -5.08
C VAL A 46 3.43 -3.12 -5.42
N ILE A 47 3.77 -1.91 -4.96
CA ILE A 47 3.00 -0.69 -5.27
C ILE A 47 2.94 -0.45 -6.79
N HIS A 48 4.09 -0.53 -7.46
CA HIS A 48 4.15 -0.35 -8.91
C HIS A 48 3.35 -1.44 -9.64
N SER A 49 3.44 -2.70 -9.20
CA SER A 49 2.63 -3.78 -9.76
C SER A 49 1.12 -3.57 -9.54
N ALA A 50 0.73 -3.12 -8.34
CA ALA A 50 -0.65 -2.84 -7.97
C ALA A 50 -1.26 -1.70 -8.80
N SER A 51 -0.46 -0.68 -9.14
CA SER A 51 -0.90 0.50 -9.92
C SER A 51 -1.57 0.16 -11.26
N GLN A 52 -1.38 -1.06 -11.76
CA GLN A 52 -1.95 -1.50 -13.03
C GLN A 52 -3.41 -1.96 -12.91
N TYR A 53 -3.95 -2.12 -11.69
CA TYR A 53 -5.29 -2.67 -11.45
C TYR A 53 -6.38 -1.63 -11.21
N GLY A 54 -6.05 -0.48 -10.62
CA GLY A 54 -7.06 0.40 -10.06
C GLY A 54 -6.63 1.86 -9.91
N PRO A 55 -7.59 2.80 -9.88
CA PRO A 55 -7.29 4.22 -9.71
C PRO A 55 -6.66 4.51 -8.34
N VAL A 56 -7.12 3.81 -7.31
CA VAL A 56 -6.59 3.90 -5.95
C VAL A 56 -5.13 3.45 -5.89
N ASP A 57 -4.78 2.39 -6.62
CA ASP A 57 -3.42 1.86 -6.65
C ASP A 57 -2.49 2.75 -7.51
N GLN A 58 -2.99 3.38 -8.58
CA GLN A 58 -2.25 4.42 -9.32
C GLN A 58 -1.96 5.62 -8.44
N LEU A 59 -2.95 6.06 -7.65
CA LEU A 59 -2.73 7.11 -6.66
C LEU A 59 -1.68 6.69 -5.63
N SER A 60 -1.72 5.44 -5.17
CA SER A 60 -0.70 4.92 -4.25
C SER A 60 0.71 4.94 -4.85
N GLU A 61 0.87 4.62 -6.14
CA GLU A 61 2.15 4.72 -6.84
C GLU A 61 2.62 6.17 -6.97
N ASN A 62 1.70 7.09 -7.29
CA ASN A 62 2.00 8.52 -7.40
C ASN A 62 2.36 9.19 -6.07
N LEU A 63 1.85 8.68 -4.94
CA LEU A 63 2.06 9.28 -3.61
C LEU A 63 3.15 8.57 -2.79
N PHE A 64 3.37 7.28 -3.02
CA PHE A 64 4.24 6.45 -2.17
C PHE A 64 5.12 5.46 -2.96
N GLY A 65 5.01 5.43 -4.29
CA GLY A 65 5.74 4.51 -5.15
C GLY A 65 7.00 5.12 -5.76
N LEU A 66 7.56 4.44 -6.76
CA LEU A 66 8.77 4.88 -7.46
C LEU A 66 8.54 6.22 -8.18
N THR A 67 7.33 6.44 -8.68
CA THR A 67 6.92 7.72 -9.28
C THR A 67 7.10 8.89 -8.30
N GLN A 68 6.79 8.69 -7.01
CA GLN A 68 7.00 9.72 -5.99
C GLN A 68 8.48 9.92 -5.68
N VAL A 69 9.29 8.85 -5.63
CA VAL A 69 10.75 8.95 -5.44
C VAL A 69 11.35 9.81 -6.55
N ASN A 70 11.00 9.54 -7.81
CA ASN A 70 11.45 10.32 -8.96
C ASN A 70 11.03 11.78 -8.84
N ARG A 71 9.76 12.04 -8.49
CA ARG A 71 9.23 13.40 -8.30
C ARG A 71 9.98 14.15 -7.20
N MET A 72 10.29 13.52 -6.07
CA MET A 72 11.04 14.18 -5.00
C MET A 72 12.47 14.53 -5.42
N GLN A 73 13.08 13.70 -6.26
CA GLN A 73 14.41 13.92 -6.81
C GLN A 73 14.41 15.06 -7.84
N GLU A 74 13.36 15.17 -8.66
CA GLU A 74 13.13 16.34 -9.53
C GLU A 74 12.93 17.63 -8.71
N ILE A 75 12.09 17.58 -7.67
CA ILE A 75 11.84 18.74 -6.79
C ILE A 75 13.11 19.18 -6.06
N ALA A 76 13.97 18.25 -5.64
CA ALA A 76 15.24 18.56 -4.97
C ALA A 76 16.28 19.23 -5.88
N ARG A 77 16.11 19.15 -7.20
CA ARG A 77 16.96 19.81 -8.20
C ARG A 77 16.46 21.20 -8.60
N LEU A 78 15.31 21.64 -8.09
CA LEU A 78 14.79 22.97 -8.37
C LEU A 78 15.71 24.05 -7.81
N GLU A 79 16.03 25.05 -8.64
CA GLU A 79 16.75 26.26 -8.23
C GLU A 79 15.80 27.39 -7.81
N ASN A 80 14.53 27.33 -8.23
CA ASN A 80 13.48 28.30 -7.92
C ASN A 80 12.23 27.58 -7.36
N TYR A 81 11.71 28.07 -6.24
CA TYR A 81 10.56 27.50 -5.52
C TYR A 81 9.25 28.28 -5.68
N ASP A 82 9.18 29.32 -6.50
CA ASP A 82 7.99 30.17 -6.65
C ASP A 82 6.78 29.38 -7.18
N ASP A 83 6.99 28.51 -8.19
CA ASP A 83 5.91 27.64 -8.70
C ASP A 83 5.55 26.54 -7.69
N LEU A 84 6.55 25.96 -7.01
CA LEU A 84 6.34 24.95 -5.98
C LEU A 84 5.51 25.49 -4.82
N THR A 85 5.86 26.66 -4.29
CA THR A 85 5.15 27.29 -3.18
C THR A 85 3.75 27.72 -3.55
N LYS A 86 3.52 28.19 -4.79
CA LYS A 86 2.15 28.40 -5.31
C LYS A 86 1.33 27.12 -5.30
N LYS A 87 1.90 26.00 -5.75
CA LYS A 87 1.22 24.69 -5.72
C LYS A 87 0.96 24.19 -4.29
N LEU A 88 1.93 24.33 -3.39
CA LEU A 88 1.77 24.00 -1.97
C LEU A 88 0.66 24.84 -1.32
N SER A 89 0.61 26.13 -1.64
CA SER A 89 -0.46 27.03 -1.16
C SER A 89 -1.83 26.65 -1.70
N GLN A 90 -1.92 26.28 -2.99
CA GLN A 90 -3.16 25.76 -3.57
C GLN A 90 -3.61 24.49 -2.85
N ILE A 91 -2.71 23.52 -2.65
CA ILE A 91 -3.01 22.29 -1.90
C ILE A 91 -3.51 22.62 -0.48
N ALA A 92 -2.81 23.51 0.23
CA ALA A 92 -3.18 23.94 1.58
C ALA A 92 -4.61 24.52 1.63
N ASN A 93 -4.98 25.35 0.66
CA ASN A 93 -6.32 25.93 0.59
C ASN A 93 -7.43 24.88 0.35
N TYR A 94 -7.11 23.72 -0.24
CA TYR A 94 -8.06 22.62 -0.39
C TYR A 94 -8.17 21.74 0.87
N ILE A 95 -7.06 21.50 1.58
CA ILE A 95 -7.01 20.48 2.65
C ILE A 95 -7.04 21.05 4.07
N LEU A 96 -6.51 22.25 4.30
CA LEU A 96 -6.40 22.88 5.63
C LEU A 96 -7.67 23.68 5.97
N THR A 97 -8.85 23.08 5.73
CA THR A 97 -10.15 23.69 5.99
C THR A 97 -11.10 22.69 6.65
N LYS A 98 -12.12 23.19 7.36
CA LYS A 98 -13.15 22.33 7.98
C LYS A 98 -13.93 21.48 6.99
N ASN A 99 -13.97 21.87 5.72
CA ASN A 99 -14.74 21.17 4.70
C ASN A 99 -14.25 19.73 4.50
N SER A 100 -12.98 19.48 4.78
CA SER A 100 -12.28 18.21 4.49
C SER A 100 -11.92 17.43 5.77
N LEU A 101 -12.31 17.92 6.96
CA LEU A 101 -11.88 17.39 8.24
C LEU A 101 -12.88 16.39 8.83
N ARG A 102 -12.33 15.30 9.37
CA ARG A 102 -13.00 14.39 10.30
C ARG A 102 -12.07 14.19 11.49
N CYS A 103 -12.61 14.18 12.70
CA CYS A 103 -11.81 14.06 13.92
C CYS A 103 -12.18 12.79 14.69
N ALA A 104 -11.17 12.17 15.32
CA ALA A 104 -11.34 11.12 16.30
C ALA A 104 -10.62 11.54 17.58
N LEU A 105 -11.26 11.31 18.72
CA LEU A 105 -10.71 11.61 20.04
C LEU A 105 -10.82 10.36 20.91
N ASN A 106 -9.69 9.93 21.45
CA ASN A 106 -9.57 8.78 22.35
C ASN A 106 -8.98 9.26 23.68
N GLY A 107 -9.63 8.95 24.79
CA GLY A 107 -9.20 9.37 26.12
C GLY A 107 -10.16 8.88 27.21
N GLU A 108 -9.82 9.14 28.46
CA GLU A 108 -10.72 8.91 29.60
C GLU A 108 -11.86 9.93 29.62
N SER A 109 -12.95 9.62 30.33
CA SER A 109 -14.19 10.44 30.36
C SER A 109 -13.94 11.93 30.64
N ASP A 110 -13.10 12.21 31.63
CA ASP A 110 -12.83 13.56 32.12
C ASP A 110 -11.96 14.32 31.12
N GLY A 111 -10.99 13.61 30.54
CA GLY A 111 -10.15 14.11 29.46
C GLY A 111 -10.93 14.38 28.17
N LEU A 112 -11.87 13.51 27.81
CA LEU A 112 -12.74 13.65 26.64
C LEU A 112 -13.67 14.85 26.77
N THR A 113 -14.24 15.09 27.95
CA THR A 113 -15.11 16.25 28.18
C THR A 113 -14.38 17.57 27.89
N ASN A 114 -13.16 17.72 28.41
CA ASN A 114 -12.34 18.90 28.14
C ASN A 114 -11.80 18.91 26.70
N GLY A 115 -11.41 17.75 26.18
CA GLY A 115 -10.91 17.59 24.81
C GLY A 115 -11.94 17.95 23.76
N MET A 116 -13.22 17.59 23.97
CA MET A 116 -14.34 17.96 23.10
C MET A 116 -14.54 19.47 23.06
N LYS A 117 -14.56 20.16 24.22
CA LYS A 117 -14.68 21.62 24.27
C LYS A 117 -13.55 22.33 23.53
N ARG A 118 -12.32 21.83 23.70
CA ARG A 118 -11.14 22.37 23.00
C ARG A 118 -11.16 22.08 21.50
N LEU A 119 -11.58 20.88 21.11
CA LEU A 119 -11.77 20.52 19.70
C LEU A 119 -12.84 21.40 19.05
N GLU A 120 -13.97 21.63 19.72
CA GLU A 120 -15.03 22.53 19.25
C GLU A 120 -14.51 23.95 19.06
N THR A 121 -13.76 24.48 20.04
CA THR A 121 -13.13 25.80 19.93
C THR A 121 -12.17 25.87 18.74
N PHE A 122 -11.30 24.88 18.57
CA PHE A 122 -10.38 24.76 17.44
C PHE A 122 -11.13 24.70 16.10
N LEU A 123 -12.16 23.84 16.02
CA LEU A 123 -13.04 23.72 14.87
C LEU A 123 -13.90 24.98 14.66
N HIS A 124 -14.04 25.92 15.59
CA HIS A 124 -14.66 27.20 15.29
C HIS A 124 -13.70 28.17 14.60
N ARG A 125 -12.41 28.08 14.90
CA ARG A 125 -11.38 29.01 14.40
C ARG A 125 -10.87 28.72 12.99
N LEU A 126 -10.94 27.47 12.54
CA LEU A 126 -10.52 27.14 11.17
C LEU A 126 -11.42 27.83 10.09
N PRO A 127 -10.96 27.94 8.84
CA PRO A 127 -11.82 28.36 7.73
C PRO A 127 -12.72 27.21 7.23
N GLY A 128 -13.84 27.55 6.58
CA GLY A 128 -14.78 26.59 6.00
C GLY A 128 -16.05 26.34 6.81
N LEU A 129 -16.93 25.49 6.28
CA LEU A 129 -18.24 25.19 6.85
C LEU A 129 -18.28 23.76 7.39
N SER A 130 -18.73 23.59 8.64
CA SER A 130 -19.06 22.28 9.19
C SER A 130 -20.40 21.81 8.63
N THR A 131 -20.46 20.61 8.04
CA THR A 131 -21.73 20.00 7.66
C THR A 131 -22.15 19.00 8.74
N ASN A 132 -23.33 19.20 9.35
CA ASN A 132 -23.87 18.31 10.38
C ASN A 132 -24.41 16.98 9.83
N LYS A 133 -24.43 16.83 8.50
CA LYS A 133 -24.69 15.53 7.92
C LYS A 133 -23.39 14.75 8.02
N LEU A 134 -23.40 13.68 8.82
CA LEU A 134 -22.64 12.46 8.53
C LEU A 134 -23.15 11.92 7.18
N GLN A 135 -22.96 12.70 6.10
CA GLN A 135 -22.66 12.08 4.85
C GLN A 135 -21.38 11.36 5.19
N LEU A 136 -21.47 10.02 5.35
CA LEU A 136 -20.44 9.20 4.74
C LEU A 136 -20.10 9.97 3.48
N ILE A 137 -18.85 10.35 3.30
CA ILE A 137 -18.39 10.73 1.98
C ILE A 137 -18.44 9.45 1.11
N ARG A 138 -19.58 8.74 1.06
CA ARG A 138 -20.25 8.36 -0.17
C ARG A 138 -20.48 9.68 -0.88
N HIS A 139 -19.41 10.19 -1.47
CA HIS A 139 -19.57 11.02 -2.62
C HIS A 139 -20.34 10.14 -3.62
N GLU A 140 -21.67 10.20 -3.61
CA GLU A 140 -22.50 9.71 -4.72
C GLU A 140 -22.05 10.41 -6.02
N ASN A 141 -21.40 11.57 -5.86
CA ASN A 141 -20.59 12.30 -6.82
C ASN A 141 -19.08 12.23 -6.50
N ALA A 142 -18.47 11.05 -6.34
CA ALA A 142 -17.01 10.90 -6.15
C ALA A 142 -16.29 11.17 -7.48
N GLN A 143 -16.56 12.33 -8.05
CA GLN A 143 -16.00 12.82 -9.30
C GLN A 143 -14.64 13.49 -9.09
N PHE A 144 -14.04 13.42 -7.90
CA PHE A 144 -12.66 13.88 -7.72
C PHE A 144 -11.66 13.07 -8.54
N TYR A 145 -12.05 11.84 -8.88
CA TYR A 145 -11.36 11.06 -9.88
C TYR A 145 -12.35 10.74 -10.98
N LEU A 146 -12.25 11.49 -12.07
CA LEU A 146 -12.90 11.10 -13.30
C LEU A 146 -12.38 9.73 -13.70
N LYS A 147 -13.24 8.97 -14.37
CA LYS A 147 -12.92 7.71 -15.05
C LYS A 147 -11.65 7.79 -15.94
N ASN A 148 -11.21 9.01 -16.25
CA ASN A 148 -10.10 9.39 -17.12
C ASN A 148 -8.85 9.91 -16.38
N ASP A 149 -8.93 10.30 -15.11
CA ASP A 149 -7.78 10.80 -14.33
C ASP A 149 -6.77 9.69 -14.04
N PHE A 150 -7.27 8.46 -14.05
CA PHE A 150 -6.49 7.25 -13.99
C PHE A 150 -6.69 6.52 -15.31
N GLN A 151 -5.69 6.59 -16.18
CA GLN A 151 -5.65 5.85 -17.44
C GLN A 151 -5.39 4.37 -17.15
N ILE A 152 -6.34 3.70 -16.52
CA ILE A 152 -6.40 2.24 -16.65
C ILE A 152 -6.84 2.03 -18.07
N GLY A 153 -5.93 1.57 -18.92
CA GLY A 153 -6.37 0.88 -20.12
C GLY A 153 -7.22 -0.29 -19.64
N ARG A 154 -8.56 -0.13 -19.62
CA ARG A 154 -9.50 -1.15 -19.11
C ARG A 154 -9.33 -2.50 -19.81
N ASN A 155 -8.59 -2.52 -20.91
CA ASN A 155 -8.27 -3.67 -21.74
C ASN A 155 -6.74 -3.91 -21.86
N LYS A 156 -5.91 -3.28 -21.03
CA LYS A 156 -4.46 -3.52 -21.02
C LYS A 156 -4.21 -4.68 -20.06
N LEU A 157 -3.68 -5.77 -20.60
CA LEU A 157 -3.23 -6.88 -19.77
C LEU A 157 -2.21 -6.36 -18.74
N PRO A 158 -2.26 -6.84 -17.49
CA PRO A 158 -1.20 -6.59 -16.52
C PRO A 158 0.17 -6.86 -17.14
N SER A 159 1.04 -5.86 -17.04
CA SER A 159 2.38 -5.86 -17.64
C SER A 159 3.44 -6.13 -16.59
N LYS A 160 4.60 -6.60 -17.06
CA LYS A 160 5.76 -6.83 -16.20
C LYS A 160 6.83 -5.78 -16.45
N THR A 161 7.48 -5.30 -15.40
CA THR A 161 8.50 -4.25 -15.48
C THR A 161 9.72 -4.61 -14.66
N HIS A 162 10.90 -4.41 -15.22
CA HIS A 162 12.17 -4.52 -14.53
C HIS A 162 12.80 -3.14 -14.46
N PHE A 163 13.02 -2.67 -13.23
CA PHE A 163 13.78 -1.46 -12.95
C PHE A 163 15.21 -1.85 -12.62
N GLU A 164 16.12 -1.50 -13.53
CA GLU A 164 17.55 -1.66 -13.33
C GLU A 164 18.01 -0.69 -12.24
N MET A 165 18.55 -1.25 -11.16
CA MET A 165 19.04 -0.55 -9.98
C MET A 165 20.47 -1.00 -9.66
N PRO A 166 21.31 -0.13 -9.09
CA PRO A 166 22.67 -0.47 -8.70
C PRO A 166 22.69 -1.29 -7.39
N PHE A 167 21.97 -2.41 -7.35
CA PHE A 167 21.88 -3.30 -6.19
C PHE A 167 22.54 -4.64 -6.51
N ASP A 168 23.04 -5.34 -5.49
CA ASP A 168 23.55 -6.72 -5.63
C ASP A 168 22.45 -7.80 -5.49
N VAL A 169 21.23 -7.37 -5.16
CA VAL A 169 20.08 -8.23 -4.90
C VAL A 169 18.83 -7.69 -5.57
N PHE A 170 17.83 -8.56 -5.72
CA PHE A 170 16.54 -8.22 -6.30
C PHE A 170 15.45 -8.04 -5.24
N TYR A 171 14.45 -7.26 -5.62
CA TYR A 171 13.17 -7.12 -4.95
C TYR A 171 12.05 -7.39 -5.94
N SER A 172 11.14 -8.29 -5.57
CA SER A 172 10.06 -8.71 -6.46
C SER A 172 8.71 -8.38 -5.86
N GLY A 173 7.78 -7.93 -6.70
CA GLY A 173 6.36 -7.78 -6.37
C GLY A 173 5.54 -8.33 -7.52
N GLN A 174 4.59 -9.21 -7.22
CA GLN A 174 3.69 -9.80 -8.22
C GLN A 174 2.25 -9.73 -7.70
N CYS A 175 1.37 -9.06 -8.43
CA CYS A 175 -0.01 -8.79 -8.01
C CYS A 175 -1.02 -9.49 -8.91
N TYR A 176 -2.08 -9.99 -8.28
CA TYR A 176 -3.26 -10.56 -8.91
C TYR A 176 -4.50 -9.80 -8.45
N GLN A 177 -5.53 -9.78 -9.30
CA GLN A 177 -6.84 -9.30 -8.90
C GLN A 177 -7.45 -10.26 -7.88
N GLY A 178 -7.60 -9.80 -6.64
CA GLY A 178 -8.35 -10.49 -5.59
C GLY A 178 -9.74 -9.88 -5.44
N VAL A 179 -10.20 -9.78 -4.20
CA VAL A 179 -11.54 -9.28 -3.84
C VAL A 179 -11.45 -8.28 -2.69
N PRO A 180 -12.40 -7.32 -2.58
CA PRO A 180 -12.44 -6.38 -1.46
C PRO A 180 -12.78 -7.08 -0.13
N TYR A 181 -12.50 -6.40 0.99
CA TYR A 181 -12.72 -6.91 2.36
C TYR A 181 -14.13 -7.47 2.63
N SER A 182 -15.16 -6.87 2.02
CA SER A 182 -16.56 -7.26 2.23
C SER A 182 -17.00 -8.50 1.46
N HIS A 183 -16.15 -9.03 0.56
CA HIS A 183 -16.45 -10.18 -0.27
C HIS A 183 -16.32 -11.49 0.52
N GLU A 184 -17.18 -12.48 0.22
CA GLU A 184 -17.22 -13.77 0.93
C GLU A 184 -15.92 -14.59 0.83
N ASP A 185 -15.20 -14.48 -0.28
CA ASP A 185 -13.90 -15.14 -0.49
C ASP A 185 -12.70 -14.44 0.19
N TYR A 186 -12.86 -13.22 0.73
CA TYR A 186 -11.77 -12.49 1.38
C TYR A 186 -11.18 -13.25 2.59
N PRO A 187 -11.98 -13.79 3.53
CA PRO A 187 -11.51 -14.69 4.58
C PRO A 187 -10.60 -15.82 4.08
N SER A 188 -11.04 -16.55 3.06
CA SER A 188 -10.29 -17.68 2.51
C SER A 188 -8.97 -17.24 1.87
N LEU A 189 -8.98 -16.15 1.10
CA LEU A 189 -7.73 -15.58 0.56
C LEU A 189 -6.80 -15.09 1.67
N SER A 190 -7.33 -14.56 2.79
CA SER A 190 -6.52 -14.11 3.92
C SER A 190 -5.79 -15.27 4.59
N ILE A 191 -6.48 -16.40 4.81
CA ILE A 191 -5.89 -17.64 5.32
C ILE A 191 -4.88 -18.19 4.31
N LEU A 192 -5.22 -18.18 3.02
CA LEU A 192 -4.35 -18.68 1.96
C LEU A 192 -2.98 -17.99 1.98
N THR A 193 -2.91 -16.68 2.20
CA THR A 193 -1.61 -15.98 2.29
C THR A 193 -0.69 -16.52 3.39
N LYS A 194 -1.27 -16.85 4.56
CA LYS A 194 -0.53 -17.43 5.70
C LYS A 194 -0.14 -18.87 5.44
N LEU A 195 -1.04 -19.63 4.84
CA LEU A 195 -0.79 -21.02 4.51
C LEU A 195 0.29 -21.14 3.43
N MET A 196 0.23 -20.33 2.37
CA MET A 196 1.25 -20.27 1.31
C MET A 196 2.63 -19.92 1.88
N PHE A 197 2.70 -18.95 2.78
CA PHE A 197 3.94 -18.60 3.46
C PHE A 197 4.53 -19.79 4.23
N ASN A 198 3.75 -20.42 5.10
CA ASN A 198 4.23 -21.50 5.98
C ASN A 198 4.54 -22.80 5.22
N LYS A 199 3.75 -23.16 4.20
CA LYS A 199 3.85 -24.47 3.54
C LYS A 199 4.76 -24.50 2.32
N PHE A 200 5.03 -23.35 1.71
CA PHE A 200 5.76 -23.29 0.45
C PHE A 200 6.78 -22.15 0.41
N LEU A 201 6.33 -20.90 0.52
CA LEU A 201 7.15 -19.74 0.16
C LEU A 201 8.36 -19.56 1.10
N LEU A 202 8.21 -19.79 2.41
CA LEU A 202 9.32 -19.67 3.35
C LEU A 202 10.47 -20.62 2.97
N ARG A 203 10.15 -21.89 2.76
CA ARG A 203 11.13 -22.91 2.36
C ARG A 203 11.73 -22.60 0.98
N GLU A 204 10.89 -22.40 -0.02
CA GLU A 204 11.36 -22.31 -1.41
C GLU A 204 12.11 -21.01 -1.70
N ILE A 205 11.65 -19.88 -1.17
CA ILE A 205 12.23 -18.57 -1.47
C ILE A 205 13.40 -18.24 -0.54
N ARG A 206 13.26 -18.52 0.76
CA ARG A 206 14.30 -18.16 1.74
C ARG A 206 15.25 -19.31 2.04
N GLU A 207 14.75 -20.48 2.44
CA GLU A 207 15.63 -21.57 2.91
C GLU A 207 16.42 -22.22 1.77
N ILE A 208 15.78 -22.42 0.61
CA ILE A 208 16.40 -22.99 -0.60
C ILE A 208 16.89 -21.88 -1.52
N GLY A 209 16.09 -20.84 -1.70
CA GLY A 209 16.38 -19.74 -2.63
C GLY A 209 17.39 -18.72 -2.14
N GLY A 210 17.69 -18.67 -0.84
CA GLY A 210 18.67 -17.75 -0.26
C GLY A 210 18.19 -16.30 -0.14
N ALA A 211 16.93 -15.98 -0.47
CA ALA A 211 16.40 -14.64 -0.26
C ALA A 211 16.23 -14.34 1.24
N TYR A 212 16.39 -13.09 1.65
CA TYR A 212 16.18 -12.71 3.05
C TYR A 212 14.72 -12.89 3.49
N GLY A 213 13.79 -12.58 2.59
CA GLY A 213 12.36 -12.71 2.86
C GLY A 213 11.55 -12.96 1.59
N GLY A 214 10.39 -13.58 1.77
CA GLY A 214 9.42 -13.80 0.72
C GLY A 214 8.08 -14.21 1.30
N GLY A 215 7.00 -13.96 0.58
CA GLY A 215 5.68 -14.29 1.09
C GLY A 215 4.55 -13.78 0.20
N ALA A 216 3.35 -13.83 0.77
CA ALA A 216 2.15 -13.31 0.15
C ALA A 216 1.31 -12.52 1.17
N TYR A 217 0.54 -11.55 0.68
CA TYR A 217 -0.43 -10.82 1.50
C TYR A 217 -1.57 -10.25 0.64
N LEU A 218 -2.65 -9.85 1.31
CA LEU A 218 -3.73 -9.06 0.71
C LEU A 218 -3.51 -7.57 1.01
N ARG A 219 -3.66 -6.73 0.00
CA ARG A 219 -3.67 -5.26 0.13
C ARG A 219 -4.86 -4.71 -0.66
N GLY A 220 -5.81 -4.09 0.04
CA GLY A 220 -7.06 -3.68 -0.57
C GLY A 220 -7.80 -4.88 -1.17
N ASN A 221 -7.99 -4.87 -2.49
CA ASN A 221 -8.61 -5.94 -3.27
C ASN A 221 -7.58 -6.77 -4.08
N LEU A 222 -6.28 -6.64 -3.82
CA LEU A 222 -5.23 -7.35 -4.55
C LEU A 222 -4.58 -8.43 -3.70
N PHE A 223 -4.20 -9.52 -4.36
CA PHE A 223 -3.36 -10.57 -3.81
C PHE A 223 -1.94 -10.37 -4.32
N SER A 224 -0.97 -10.24 -3.43
CA SER A 224 0.40 -9.90 -3.79
C SER A 224 1.38 -10.94 -3.26
N PHE A 225 2.23 -11.47 -4.13
CA PHE A 225 3.47 -12.13 -3.77
C PHE A 225 4.62 -11.13 -3.74
N PHE A 226 5.64 -11.40 -2.93
CA PHE A 226 6.85 -10.60 -2.90
C PHE A 226 8.09 -11.42 -2.52
N SER A 227 9.26 -10.94 -2.91
CA SER A 227 10.56 -11.35 -2.37
C SER A 227 11.42 -10.13 -2.03
N TYR A 228 12.30 -10.29 -1.06
CA TYR A 228 13.08 -9.23 -0.44
C TYR A 228 14.53 -9.65 -0.26
N ARG A 229 15.45 -8.84 -0.82
CA ARG A 229 16.90 -9.13 -0.88
C ARG A 229 17.14 -10.54 -1.41
N ASP A 230 16.68 -10.76 -2.64
CA ASP A 230 16.62 -12.05 -3.31
C ASP A 230 17.74 -12.16 -4.37
N PRO A 231 18.64 -13.15 -4.30
CA PRO A 231 19.69 -13.34 -5.31
C PRO A 231 19.17 -13.94 -6.63
N HIS A 232 17.98 -14.55 -6.65
CA HIS A 232 17.50 -15.41 -7.74
C HIS A 232 16.04 -15.10 -8.14
N CYS A 233 15.81 -13.87 -8.63
CA CYS A 233 14.46 -13.36 -8.91
C CYS A 233 13.70 -14.13 -10.01
N VAL A 234 14.37 -14.62 -11.05
CA VAL A 234 13.72 -15.38 -12.15
C VAL A 234 13.18 -16.70 -11.62
N GLU A 235 13.98 -17.40 -10.82
CA GLU A 235 13.64 -18.63 -10.15
C GLU A 235 12.52 -18.40 -9.13
N THR A 236 12.54 -17.28 -8.41
CA THR A 236 11.46 -16.88 -7.49
C THR A 236 10.13 -16.66 -8.20
N LEU A 237 10.10 -16.02 -9.37
CA LEU A 237 8.86 -15.88 -10.16
C LEU A 237 8.29 -17.24 -10.59
N GLU A 238 9.15 -18.21 -10.86
CA GLU A 238 8.71 -19.58 -11.15
C GLU A 238 8.20 -20.28 -9.88
N ARG A 239 8.88 -20.11 -8.74
CA ARG A 239 8.41 -20.61 -7.44
C ARG A 239 7.05 -20.04 -7.05
N PHE A 240 6.71 -18.80 -7.42
CA PHE A 240 5.34 -18.29 -7.22
C PHE A 240 4.30 -19.07 -8.01
N LYS A 241 4.59 -19.47 -9.26
CA LYS A 241 3.68 -20.32 -10.05
C LYS A 241 3.57 -21.72 -9.44
N GLN A 242 4.70 -22.32 -9.07
CA GLN A 242 4.73 -23.63 -8.41
C GLN A 242 3.97 -23.61 -7.08
N CYS A 243 4.02 -22.51 -6.34
CA CYS A 243 3.20 -22.31 -5.15
C CYS A 243 1.71 -22.37 -5.52
N ILE A 244 1.28 -21.65 -6.55
CA ILE A 244 -0.13 -21.70 -7.01
C ILE A 244 -0.52 -23.14 -7.36
N ASP A 245 0.30 -23.87 -8.13
CA ASP A 245 0.03 -25.25 -8.51
C ASP A 245 -0.03 -26.20 -7.30
N TYR A 246 0.87 -26.03 -6.33
CA TYR A 246 0.87 -26.80 -5.08
C TYR A 246 -0.46 -26.67 -4.33
N PHE A 247 -1.00 -25.45 -4.25
CA PHE A 247 -2.26 -25.17 -3.57
C PHE A 247 -3.49 -25.61 -4.37
N VAL A 248 -3.46 -25.48 -5.70
CA VAL A 248 -4.52 -26.01 -6.59
C VAL A 248 -4.64 -27.52 -6.47
N ASN A 249 -3.51 -28.23 -6.34
CA ASN A 249 -3.48 -29.68 -6.18
C ASN A 249 -3.86 -30.14 -4.76
N GLY A 250 -4.09 -29.22 -3.82
CA GLY A 250 -4.49 -29.56 -2.47
C GLY A 250 -3.41 -30.28 -1.67
N ASN A 251 -2.14 -30.00 -1.93
CA ASN A 251 -0.97 -30.67 -1.32
C ASN A 251 -0.71 -30.28 0.16
N PHE A 252 -1.73 -29.82 0.87
CA PHE A 252 -1.70 -29.43 2.28
C PHE A 252 -2.81 -30.14 3.05
N THR A 253 -2.68 -30.24 4.37
CA THR A 253 -3.62 -30.97 5.23
C THR A 253 -4.63 -30.04 5.89
N ASP A 254 -5.73 -30.59 6.44
CA ASP A 254 -6.67 -29.81 7.25
C ASP A 254 -6.01 -29.23 8.51
N LYS A 255 -5.03 -29.94 9.09
CA LYS A 255 -4.22 -29.43 10.19
C LYS A 255 -3.45 -28.16 9.80
N ASP A 256 -2.87 -28.13 8.60
CA ASP A 256 -2.19 -26.94 8.10
C ASP A 256 -3.17 -25.77 7.95
N VAL A 257 -4.41 -26.04 7.54
CA VAL A 257 -5.48 -25.02 7.47
C VAL A 257 -5.79 -24.46 8.85
N ASP A 258 -5.91 -25.32 9.87
CA ASP A 258 -6.16 -24.87 11.24
C ASP A 258 -4.99 -24.04 11.80
N GLU A 259 -3.76 -24.43 11.53
CA GLU A 259 -2.56 -23.63 11.89
C GLU A 259 -2.56 -22.26 11.18
N ALA A 260 -2.96 -22.19 9.91
CA ALA A 260 -3.09 -20.93 9.19
C ALA A 260 -4.25 -20.06 9.70
N LYS A 261 -5.36 -20.65 10.17
CA LYS A 261 -6.42 -19.92 10.88
C LYS A 261 -5.89 -19.33 12.17
N LEU A 262 -5.15 -20.10 12.98
CA LEU A 262 -4.54 -19.60 14.21
C LEU A 262 -3.60 -18.42 13.93
N ALA A 263 -2.73 -18.54 12.92
CA ALA A 263 -1.85 -17.44 12.51
C ALA A 263 -2.62 -16.19 12.03
N THR A 264 -3.77 -16.39 11.36
CA THR A 264 -4.66 -15.29 10.96
C THR A 264 -5.29 -14.62 12.19
N PHE A 265 -5.81 -15.39 13.15
CA PHE A 265 -6.39 -14.86 14.38
C PHE A 265 -5.36 -14.16 15.28
N GLN A 266 -4.13 -14.66 15.38
CA GLN A 266 -3.06 -13.99 16.12
C GLN A 266 -2.83 -12.54 15.65
N LYS A 267 -2.96 -12.27 14.34
CA LYS A 267 -2.87 -10.92 13.80
C LYS A 267 -4.13 -10.10 14.06
N LEU A 268 -5.31 -10.70 13.90
CA LEU A 268 -6.59 -10.02 14.05
C LEU A 268 -6.91 -9.64 15.51
N ASP A 269 -6.52 -10.49 16.44
CA ASP A 269 -6.83 -10.39 17.88
C ASP A 269 -5.68 -9.79 18.69
N LYS A 270 -4.67 -9.25 18.00
CA LYS A 270 -3.59 -8.50 18.64
C LYS A 270 -4.21 -7.35 19.48
N PRO A 271 -3.81 -7.19 20.75
CA PRO A 271 -4.31 -6.11 21.59
C PRO A 271 -4.14 -4.75 20.91
N LYS A 272 -5.23 -3.98 20.90
CA LYS A 272 -5.22 -2.59 20.42
C LYS A 272 -4.96 -1.67 21.60
N SER A 273 -3.98 -0.78 21.46
CA SER A 273 -3.76 0.28 22.45
C SER A 273 -5.01 1.18 22.57
N PRO A 274 -5.26 1.80 23.74
CA PRO A 274 -6.42 2.67 23.94
C PRO A 274 -6.58 3.77 22.88
N GLY A 275 -5.46 4.40 22.48
CA GLY A 275 -5.45 5.44 21.44
C GLY A 275 -5.81 4.96 20.03
N ASN A 276 -5.69 3.66 19.74
CA ASN A 276 -5.99 3.08 18.43
C ASN A 276 -7.39 2.43 18.36
N GLN A 277 -8.16 2.47 19.44
CA GLN A 277 -9.53 1.95 19.46
C GLN A 277 -10.42 2.76 18.50
N GLY A 278 -11.28 2.09 17.73
CA GLY A 278 -12.16 2.74 16.75
C GLY A 278 -11.48 3.17 15.44
N MET A 279 -10.15 3.15 15.34
CA MET A 279 -9.43 3.66 14.15
C MET A 279 -9.70 2.87 12.87
N THR A 280 -9.97 1.57 12.98
CA THR A 280 -10.37 0.76 11.82
C THR A 280 -11.66 1.29 11.19
N ARG A 281 -12.69 1.60 12.00
CA ARG A 281 -13.95 2.18 11.54
C ARG A 281 -13.78 3.62 11.08
N PHE A 282 -12.95 4.39 11.79
CA PHE A 282 -12.69 5.78 11.45
C PHE A 282 -12.01 5.93 10.09
N LEU A 283 -10.92 5.23 9.86
CA LEU A 283 -10.11 5.35 8.64
C LEU A 283 -10.69 4.59 7.45
N HIS A 284 -11.23 3.39 7.68
CA HIS A 284 -11.60 2.47 6.58
C HIS A 284 -13.10 2.22 6.48
N GLY A 285 -13.91 2.75 7.41
CA GLY A 285 -15.35 2.50 7.44
C GLY A 285 -15.74 1.06 7.80
N ILE A 286 -14.78 0.22 8.21
CA ILE A 286 -15.04 -1.16 8.60
C ILE A 286 -15.61 -1.18 10.02
N ASP A 287 -16.89 -1.53 10.14
CA ASP A 287 -17.60 -1.67 11.42
C ASP A 287 -17.44 -3.07 12.03
N ASP A 288 -18.01 -3.25 13.22
CA ASP A 288 -17.89 -4.52 13.96
C ASP A 288 -18.69 -5.66 13.32
N GLU A 289 -19.75 -5.37 12.55
CA GLU A 289 -20.50 -6.39 11.81
C GLU A 289 -19.67 -6.94 10.65
N MET A 290 -19.06 -6.07 9.85
CA MET A 290 -18.13 -6.45 8.79
C MET A 290 -16.95 -7.26 9.35
N ARG A 291 -16.42 -6.86 10.52
CA ARG A 291 -15.35 -7.60 11.19
C ARG A 291 -15.84 -8.97 11.63
N GLN A 292 -17.01 -9.08 12.24
CA GLN A 292 -17.56 -10.34 12.71
C GLN A 292 -17.82 -11.29 11.53
N LYS A 293 -18.44 -10.80 10.46
CA LYS A 293 -18.64 -11.58 9.22
C LYS A 293 -17.33 -12.13 8.67
N ASN A 294 -16.27 -11.33 8.66
CA ASN A 294 -14.95 -11.79 8.25
C ASN A 294 -14.38 -12.86 9.20
N ARG A 295 -14.56 -12.71 10.53
CA ARG A 295 -14.17 -13.73 11.52
C ARG A 295 -14.91 -15.05 11.30
N ASP A 296 -16.22 -14.99 11.10
CA ASP A 296 -17.06 -16.16 10.87
C ASP A 296 -16.63 -16.90 9.59
N GLY A 297 -16.30 -16.15 8.53
CA GLY A 297 -15.72 -16.70 7.31
C GLY A 297 -14.36 -17.38 7.54
N ILE A 298 -13.50 -16.82 8.41
CA ILE A 298 -12.20 -17.45 8.75
C ILE A 298 -12.44 -18.76 9.50
N PHE A 299 -13.36 -18.79 10.46
CA PHE A 299 -13.72 -20.00 11.19
C PHE A 299 -14.29 -21.08 10.27
N ALA A 300 -15.23 -20.70 9.39
CA ALA A 300 -15.92 -21.61 8.47
C ALA A 300 -15.05 -22.12 7.31
N CYS A 301 -13.93 -21.46 7.01
CA CYS A 301 -13.06 -21.82 5.89
C CYS A 301 -12.55 -23.26 6.00
N LYS A 302 -12.67 -24.03 4.91
CA LYS A 302 -12.18 -25.40 4.79
C LYS A 302 -11.10 -25.50 3.73
N LYS A 303 -10.40 -26.63 3.68
CA LYS A 303 -9.40 -26.94 2.64
C LYS A 303 -9.95 -26.69 1.22
N GLN A 304 -11.17 -27.15 0.92
CA GLN A 304 -11.77 -26.97 -0.40
C GLN A 304 -11.91 -25.49 -0.78
N ASN A 305 -12.32 -24.62 0.15
CA ASN A 305 -12.44 -23.18 -0.13
C ASN A 305 -11.10 -22.57 -0.54
N LEU A 306 -9.99 -23.03 0.07
CA LEU A 306 -8.65 -22.55 -0.27
C LEU A 306 -8.21 -23.00 -1.66
N ILE A 307 -8.55 -24.23 -2.05
CA ILE A 307 -8.34 -24.73 -3.42
C ILE A 307 -9.16 -23.88 -4.41
N ASP A 308 -10.44 -23.69 -4.12
CA ASP A 308 -11.38 -22.95 -4.98
C ASP A 308 -10.92 -21.51 -5.22
N VAL A 309 -10.55 -20.77 -4.16
CA VAL A 309 -10.08 -19.39 -4.31
C VAL A 309 -8.71 -19.33 -5.01
N THR A 310 -7.84 -20.32 -4.81
CA THR A 310 -6.56 -20.40 -5.55
C THR A 310 -6.82 -20.57 -7.05
N GLN A 311 -7.70 -21.49 -7.42
CA GLN A 311 -8.10 -21.71 -8.82
C GLN A 311 -8.80 -20.47 -9.41
N LYS A 312 -9.72 -19.88 -8.65
CA LYS A 312 -10.56 -18.77 -9.10
C LYS A 312 -9.78 -17.48 -9.30
N TYR A 313 -8.80 -17.18 -8.44
CA TYR A 313 -8.14 -15.87 -8.42
C TYR A 313 -6.67 -15.88 -8.86
N LEU A 314 -5.98 -17.03 -8.83
CA LEU A 314 -4.53 -17.09 -9.08
C LEU A 314 -4.16 -17.99 -10.27
N LEU A 315 -4.78 -19.16 -10.40
CA LEU A 315 -4.43 -20.11 -11.46
C LEU A 315 -4.76 -19.57 -12.85
N LYS A 316 -3.76 -19.55 -13.74
CA LYS A 316 -3.87 -19.06 -15.13
C LYS A 316 -4.48 -17.66 -15.24
N LYS A 317 -4.34 -16.83 -14.19
CA LYS A 317 -4.77 -15.43 -14.20
C LYS A 317 -3.62 -14.53 -14.63
N ALA A 318 -3.97 -13.47 -15.36
CA ALA A 318 -3.02 -12.43 -15.69
C ALA A 318 -2.60 -11.68 -14.43
N TYR A 319 -1.31 -11.40 -14.31
CA TYR A 319 -0.71 -10.73 -13.15
C TYR A 319 0.23 -9.62 -13.58
N ALA A 320 0.30 -8.56 -12.78
CA ALA A 320 1.35 -7.55 -12.91
C ALA A 320 2.56 -7.99 -12.11
N ALA A 321 3.76 -7.73 -12.61
CA ALA A 321 4.99 -8.00 -11.86
C ALA A 321 5.99 -6.87 -12.01
N THR A 322 6.68 -6.55 -10.93
CA THR A 322 7.76 -5.56 -10.92
C THR A 322 8.96 -6.16 -10.22
N ILE A 323 10.13 -6.00 -10.81
CA ILE A 323 11.42 -6.39 -10.25
C ILE A 323 12.28 -5.13 -10.14
N LEU A 324 12.93 -4.92 -9.00
CA LEU A 324 13.97 -3.91 -8.81
C LEU A 324 15.27 -4.65 -8.51
N GLY A 325 16.35 -4.38 -9.22
CA GLY A 325 17.63 -5.02 -8.99
C GLY A 325 18.61 -4.81 -10.15
N PRO A 326 19.76 -5.49 -10.16
CA PRO A 326 20.78 -5.30 -11.19
C PRO A 326 20.28 -5.71 -12.57
N ASP A 327 20.99 -5.29 -13.62
CA ASP A 327 20.69 -5.75 -14.98
C ASP A 327 20.65 -7.29 -15.06
N ASN A 328 19.65 -7.80 -15.76
CA ASN A 328 19.47 -9.24 -15.94
C ASN A 328 18.98 -9.53 -17.37
N PRO A 329 19.87 -10.05 -18.24
CA PRO A 329 19.57 -10.29 -19.64
C PRO A 329 18.35 -11.20 -19.88
N LYS A 330 18.02 -12.10 -18.93
CA LYS A 330 16.86 -12.98 -19.04
C LYS A 330 15.55 -12.18 -19.18
N PHE A 331 15.43 -11.03 -18.54
CA PHE A 331 14.24 -10.18 -18.64
C PHE A 331 14.12 -9.45 -19.98
N ALA A 332 15.24 -9.21 -20.67
CA ALA A 332 15.26 -8.58 -21.98
C ALA A 332 14.94 -9.58 -23.10
N VAL A 333 15.51 -10.79 -23.01
CA VAL A 333 15.37 -11.85 -24.04
C VAL A 333 13.94 -12.39 -24.13
N ASP A 334 13.27 -12.55 -22.99
CA ASP A 334 11.94 -13.16 -22.97
C ASP A 334 10.82 -12.24 -23.50
N GLY A 335 11.10 -10.95 -23.71
CA GLY A 335 10.12 -9.94 -24.16
C GLY A 335 8.95 -9.72 -23.19
N GLN A 336 8.92 -10.41 -22.05
CA GLN A 336 7.84 -10.36 -21.07
C GLN A 336 7.93 -9.15 -20.14
N PHE A 337 9.13 -8.58 -19.97
CA PHE A 337 9.39 -7.47 -19.07
C PHE A 337 9.81 -6.22 -19.85
N ARG A 338 9.09 -5.11 -19.61
CA ARG A 338 9.57 -3.78 -19.98
C ARG A 338 10.79 -3.44 -19.13
N GLN A 339 11.90 -3.08 -19.77
CA GLN A 339 13.11 -2.62 -19.10
C GLN A 339 13.06 -1.11 -18.86
N VAL A 340 13.36 -0.68 -17.64
CA VAL A 340 13.58 0.71 -17.27
C VAL A 340 15.02 0.81 -16.77
N LYS A 341 15.86 1.51 -17.53
CA LYS A 341 17.30 1.61 -17.27
C LYS A 341 17.59 2.55 -16.11
N ASN A 342 18.74 2.35 -15.45
CA ASN A 342 19.19 3.21 -14.35
C ASN A 342 19.24 4.70 -14.74
N SER A 343 19.61 5.03 -15.98
CA SER A 343 19.62 6.43 -16.48
C SER A 343 18.24 7.10 -16.54
N GLN A 344 17.16 6.32 -16.44
CA GLN A 344 15.77 6.78 -16.39
C GLN A 344 15.21 6.77 -14.96
N MET A 345 16.00 6.32 -13.99
CA MET A 345 15.70 6.30 -12.58
C MET A 345 16.42 7.46 -11.87
N PRO A 346 15.90 7.94 -10.74
CA PRO A 346 16.57 8.92 -9.91
C PRO A 346 17.93 8.37 -9.51
N SER A 347 18.92 9.26 -9.39
CA SER A 347 20.26 8.92 -8.93
C SER A 347 20.17 8.39 -7.49
N ILE A 348 20.05 7.07 -7.34
CA ILE A 348 20.21 6.34 -6.08
C ILE A 348 21.69 5.96 -6.03
N GLU A 349 22.56 6.95 -5.92
CA GLU A 349 23.97 6.74 -5.58
C GLU A 349 24.10 6.88 -4.06
N GLU A 350 24.79 5.91 -3.44
CA GLU A 350 25.00 5.82 -1.98
C GLU A 350 25.77 7.01 -1.39
#